data_AF-A0A9D8BPC8-F1
#
_entry.id   AF-A0A9D8BPC8-F1
#
_cell.length_a   1.000
_cell.length_b   1.000
_cell.length_c   1.000
_cell.angle_alpha   90.00
_cell.angle_beta   90.00
_cell.angle_gamma   90.00
#
_symmetry.space_group_name_H-M   'P 1'
#
loop_
_entity.id
_entity.type
_entity.pdbx_description
1 polymer ?
#
loop_
_entity_poly.entity_id
_entity_poly.type
_entity_poly.pdbx_seq_one_letter_code
_entity_poly.pdbx_strand_id
1 'polypeptide(L)'
;MLRLTEGFHCVFSSEPDMSLRAPDEKPLIAVEVKAGTDPAGALERLGAAMKSFENERSMNPRMKTVYVASCITGEVRNRIDQTKPFDHTFLLPMLLSDATTQKRFAGLFVKEIVGSRSGPE
;
A
#
# COMPACT_ATOMS: atom_id res chain seq x y z
N MET A 1 0.26 13.44 9.90
CA MET A 1 -0.95 12.60 10.05
C MET A 1 -2.12 13.29 9.37
N LEU A 2 -2.90 12.57 8.57
CA LEU A 2 -4.16 13.04 7.99
C LEU A 2 -5.32 12.38 8.73
N ARG A 3 -6.17 13.16 9.40
CA ARG A 3 -7.35 12.61 10.10
C ARG A 3 -8.52 12.43 9.13
N LEU A 4 -9.20 11.31 9.25
CA LEU A 4 -10.41 10.97 8.51
C LEU A 4 -11.59 10.90 9.49
N THR A 5 -12.74 10.44 9.03
CA THR A 5 -13.96 10.30 9.85
C THR A 5 -13.80 9.19 10.89
N GLU A 6 -14.57 9.27 11.98
CA GLU A 6 -14.71 8.19 12.96
C GLU A 6 -13.40 7.69 13.58
N GLY A 7 -12.37 8.54 13.68
CA GLY A 7 -11.08 8.18 14.27
C GLY A 7 -10.09 7.47 13.34
N PHE A 8 -10.50 7.12 12.12
CA PHE A 8 -9.58 6.64 11.10
C PHE A 8 -8.59 7.74 10.72
N HIS A 9 -7.35 7.37 10.40
CA HIS A 9 -6.35 8.35 10.03
C HIS A 9 -5.19 7.74 9.24
N CYS A 10 -4.54 8.53 8.39
CA CYS A 10 -3.31 8.13 7.72
C CYS A 10 -2.09 8.65 8.48
N VAL A 11 -1.17 7.75 8.78
CA VAL A 11 0.17 8.03 9.31
C VAL A 11 1.15 8.02 8.15
N PHE A 12 2.03 9.01 8.08
CA PHE A 12 3.14 9.06 7.13
C PHE A 12 4.42 8.81 7.94
N SER A 13 5.25 7.88 7.51
CA SER A 13 6.51 7.54 8.18
C SER A 13 7.57 7.12 7.15
N SER A 14 8.72 6.65 7.62
CA SER A 14 9.78 6.14 6.74
C SER A 14 9.60 4.69 6.34
N GLU A 15 8.88 3.88 7.14
CA GLU A 15 8.66 2.45 6.91
C GLU A 15 7.33 2.00 7.57
N PRO A 16 6.28 1.70 6.80
CA PRO A 16 6.09 2.03 5.38
C PRO A 16 5.80 3.52 5.16
N ASP A 17 5.94 4.04 3.93
CA ASP A 17 5.74 5.48 3.63
C ASP A 17 4.40 6.05 4.14
N MET A 18 3.34 5.23 4.09
CA MET A 18 2.03 5.59 4.61
C MET A 18 1.28 4.37 5.14
N SER A 19 0.48 4.57 6.20
CA SER A 19 -0.45 3.57 6.70
C SER A 19 -1.79 4.17 7.11
N LEU A 20 -2.88 3.54 6.68
CA LEU A 20 -4.23 3.80 7.18
C LEU A 20 -4.42 3.05 8.50
N ARG A 21 -4.78 3.80 9.54
CA ARG A 21 -5.04 3.31 10.89
C ARG A 21 -6.53 3.34 11.21
N ALA A 22 -6.98 2.28 11.87
CA ALA A 22 -8.27 2.23 12.54
C ALA A 22 -8.25 3.12 13.82
N PRO A 23 -9.41 3.38 14.44
CA PRO A 23 -9.49 4.15 15.68
C PRO A 23 -8.73 3.52 16.86
N ASP A 24 -8.51 2.20 16.81
CA ASP A 24 -7.71 1.44 17.79
C ASP A 24 -6.23 1.32 17.40
N GLU A 25 -5.75 2.17 16.48
CA GLU A 25 -4.37 2.25 15.98
C GLU A 25 -3.88 1.02 15.16
N LYS A 26 -4.75 0.01 14.93
CA LYS A 26 -4.38 -1.11 14.08
C LYS A 26 -4.21 -0.67 12.62
N PRO A 27 -3.14 -1.12 11.92
CA PRO A 27 -2.98 -0.83 10.50
C PRO A 27 -4.01 -1.62 9.68
N LEU A 28 -4.66 -0.95 8.74
CA LEU A 28 -5.62 -1.54 7.80
C LEU A 28 -5.04 -1.61 6.39
N ILE A 29 -4.29 -0.57 5.97
CA ILE A 29 -3.61 -0.52 4.68
C ILE A 29 -2.22 0.07 4.89
N ALA A 30 -1.18 -0.55 4.35
CA ALA A 30 0.14 0.05 4.20
C ALA A 30 0.44 0.34 2.73
N VAL A 31 1.12 1.45 2.48
CA VAL A 31 1.58 1.85 1.15
C VAL A 31 3.07 2.11 1.20
N GLU A 32 3.78 1.51 0.26
CA GLU A 32 5.20 1.78 0.03
C GLU A 32 5.38 2.27 -1.41
N VAL A 33 6.11 3.37 -1.58
CA VAL A 33 6.43 3.99 -2.85
C VAL A 33 7.92 3.84 -3.16
N LYS A 34 8.23 3.25 -4.32
CA LYS A 34 9.59 3.19 -4.86
C LYS A 34 9.66 3.99 -6.15
N ALA A 35 10.14 5.23 -6.03
CA ALA A 35 10.19 6.19 -7.13
C ALA A 35 11.32 5.95 -8.13
N GLY A 36 12.31 5.10 -7.79
CA GLY A 36 13.46 4.82 -8.65
C GLY A 36 13.05 4.26 -10.02
N THR A 37 13.58 4.87 -11.08
CA THR A 37 13.25 4.57 -12.48
C THR A 37 14.22 3.60 -13.14
N ASP A 38 15.44 3.49 -12.61
CA ASP A 38 16.47 2.61 -13.15
C ASP A 38 16.07 1.11 -13.02
N PRO A 39 16.11 0.34 -14.13
CA PRO A 39 15.84 -1.09 -14.12
C PRO A 39 16.81 -1.92 -13.27
N ALA A 40 18.09 -1.54 -13.17
CA ALA A 40 19.10 -2.37 -12.49
C ALA A 40 18.81 -2.51 -10.99
N GLY A 41 18.34 -1.43 -10.34
CA GLY A 41 17.92 -1.45 -8.93
C GLY A 41 16.48 -1.95 -8.67
N ALA A 42 15.76 -2.46 -9.67
CA ALA A 42 14.33 -2.75 -9.51
C ALA A 42 14.03 -3.91 -8.53
N LEU A 43 14.85 -4.97 -8.55
CA LEU A 43 14.70 -6.11 -7.64
C LEU A 43 15.06 -5.78 -6.20
N GLU A 44 16.08 -4.92 -6.00
CA GLU A 44 16.45 -4.43 -4.68
C GLU A 44 15.31 -3.64 -4.05
N ARG A 45 14.70 -2.72 -4.82
CA ARG A 45 13.54 -1.93 -4.37
C ARG A 45 12.33 -2.80 -4.04
N LEU A 46 12.10 -3.88 -4.80
CA LEU A 46 11.06 -4.85 -4.49
C LEU A 46 11.30 -5.49 -3.12
N GLY A 47 12.53 -5.95 -2.85
CA GLY A 47 12.89 -6.55 -1.55
C GLY A 47 12.75 -5.55 -0.39
N ALA A 48 13.21 -4.31 -0.58
CA ALA A 48 13.07 -3.25 0.42
C ALA A 48 11.59 -2.95 0.72
N ALA A 49 10.72 -2.92 -0.30
CA ALA A 49 9.29 -2.70 -0.13
C ALA A 49 8.59 -3.85 0.60
N MET A 50 9.00 -5.10 0.35
CA MET A 50 8.47 -6.24 1.11
C MET A 50 8.82 -6.13 2.59
N LYS A 51 10.05 -5.71 2.90
CA LYS A 51 10.54 -5.58 4.26
C LYS A 51 9.84 -4.45 5.02
N SER A 52 9.54 -3.32 4.37
CA SER A 52 8.90 -2.17 5.05
C SER A 52 7.51 -2.50 5.61
N PHE A 53 6.84 -3.53 5.10
CA PHE A 53 5.53 -3.98 5.60
C PHE A 53 5.59 -4.95 6.79
N GLU A 54 6.76 -5.51 7.14
CA GLU A 54 6.86 -6.58 8.14
C GLU A 54 6.35 -6.13 9.52
N ASN A 55 6.72 -4.93 9.96
CA ASN A 55 6.29 -4.39 11.25
C ASN A 55 4.77 -4.23 11.32
N GLU A 56 4.15 -3.63 10.29
CA GLU A 56 2.70 -3.44 10.29
C GLU A 56 1.94 -4.76 10.19
N ARG A 57 2.45 -5.70 9.39
CA ARG A 57 1.86 -7.03 9.26
C ARG A 57 1.93 -7.82 10.57
N SER A 58 2.94 -7.57 11.42
CA SER A 58 3.01 -8.15 12.76
C SER A 58 1.91 -7.62 13.70
N MET A 59 1.51 -6.35 13.53
CA MET A 59 0.43 -5.72 14.31
C MET A 59 -0.96 -6.15 13.84
N ASN A 60 -1.15 -6.30 12.52
CA ASN A 60 -2.38 -6.82 11.94
C ASN A 60 -2.10 -7.66 10.68
N PRO A 61 -2.09 -9.00 10.77
CA PRO A 61 -1.84 -9.86 9.61
C PRO A 61 -2.87 -9.75 8.49
N ARG A 62 -4.05 -9.18 8.76
CA ARG A 62 -5.13 -8.98 7.77
C ARG A 62 -5.05 -7.65 7.02
N MET A 63 -4.08 -6.79 7.35
CA MET A 63 -3.90 -5.52 6.66
C MET A 63 -3.63 -5.73 5.17
N LYS A 64 -4.00 -4.74 4.36
CA LYS A 64 -3.70 -4.71 2.93
C LYS A 64 -2.35 -4.03 2.68
N THR A 65 -1.63 -4.57 1.72
CA THR A 65 -0.33 -4.05 1.28
C THR A 65 -0.43 -3.49 -0.13
N VAL A 66 0.04 -2.27 -0.32
CA VAL A 66 -0.01 -1.56 -1.60
C VAL A 66 1.39 -1.14 -2.00
N TYR A 67 1.89 -1.76 -3.07
CA TYR A 67 3.18 -1.40 -3.66
C TYR A 67 2.99 -0.42 -4.81
N VAL A 68 3.66 0.72 -4.76
CA VAL A 68 3.64 1.74 -5.81
C VAL A 68 5.05 1.89 -6.37
N ALA A 69 5.25 1.62 -7.65
CA ALA A 69 6.58 1.64 -8.26
C ALA A 69 6.63 2.50 -9.52
N SER A 70 7.73 3.24 -9.72
CA SER A 70 7.98 3.94 -10.98
C SER A 70 8.44 3.03 -12.10
N CYS A 71 9.08 1.91 -11.77
CA CYS A 71 9.65 0.97 -12.71
C CYS A 71 9.35 -0.47 -12.27
N ILE A 72 8.68 -1.23 -13.13
CA ILE A 72 8.42 -2.66 -12.97
C ILE A 72 8.97 -3.35 -14.22
N THR A 73 10.12 -4.00 -14.07
CA THR A 73 10.71 -4.83 -15.12
C THR A 73 9.93 -6.13 -15.30
N GLY A 74 10.16 -6.86 -16.40
CA GLY A 74 9.55 -8.18 -16.60
C GLY A 74 9.85 -9.16 -15.46
N GLU A 75 11.08 -9.14 -14.95
CA GLU A 75 11.47 -9.99 -13.81
C GLU A 75 10.77 -9.60 -12.51
N VAL A 76 10.65 -8.30 -12.20
CA VAL A 76 9.90 -7.83 -11.04
C VAL A 76 8.42 -8.21 -11.16
N ARG A 77 7.83 -8.06 -12.35
CA ARG A 77 6.45 -8.49 -12.63
C ARG A 77 6.28 -9.99 -12.38
N ASN A 78 7.14 -10.82 -12.96
CA ASN A 78 7.11 -12.28 -12.78
C ASN A 78 7.15 -12.64 -11.29
N ARG A 79 8.03 -12.00 -10.53
CA ARG A 79 8.17 -12.26 -9.10
C ARG A 79 6.91 -11.85 -8.31
N ILE A 80 6.34 -10.67 -8.59
CA ILE A 80 5.09 -10.23 -7.97
C ILE A 80 3.96 -11.22 -8.27
N ASP A 81 3.83 -11.67 -9.51
CA ASP A 81 2.72 -12.55 -9.93
C ASP A 81 2.86 -13.96 -9.34
N GLN A 82 4.09 -14.48 -9.21
CA GLN A 82 4.38 -15.80 -8.65
C GLN A 82 4.25 -15.83 -7.12
N THR A 83 4.83 -14.86 -6.42
CA THR A 83 4.89 -14.90 -4.95
C THR A 83 3.76 -14.12 -4.29
N LYS A 84 3.04 -13.28 -5.04
CA LYS A 84 1.94 -12.41 -4.57
C LYS A 84 2.27 -11.70 -3.26
N PRO A 85 3.40 -10.96 -3.19
CA PRO A 85 3.86 -10.39 -1.93
C PRO A 85 2.98 -9.23 -1.44
N PHE A 86 2.19 -8.64 -2.35
CA PHE A 86 1.33 -7.49 -2.12
C PHE A 86 -0.11 -7.79 -2.51
N ASP A 87 -1.08 -7.18 -1.82
CA ASP A 87 -2.50 -7.23 -2.22
C ASP A 87 -2.77 -6.38 -3.47
N HIS A 88 -2.07 -5.24 -3.58
CA HIS A 88 -2.24 -4.31 -4.69
C HIS A 88 -0.91 -3.76 -5.21
N THR A 89 -0.86 -3.51 -6.52
CA THR A 89 0.29 -2.87 -7.17
C THR A 89 -0.15 -1.77 -8.13
N PHE A 90 0.55 -0.65 -8.10
CA PHE A 90 0.32 0.51 -8.97
C PHE A 90 1.63 0.99 -9.60
N LEU A 91 1.53 1.50 -10.83
CA LEU A 91 2.61 2.26 -11.44
C LEU A 91 2.49 3.73 -11.01
N LEU A 92 3.55 4.30 -10.46
CA LEU A 92 3.56 5.68 -9.97
C LEU A 92 3.19 6.69 -11.06
N PRO A 93 3.72 6.62 -12.31
CA PRO A 93 3.32 7.56 -13.36
C PRO A 93 1.81 7.53 -13.66
N MET A 94 1.21 6.33 -13.64
CA MET A 94 -0.23 6.18 -13.85
C MET A 94 -1.02 6.74 -12.67
N LEU A 95 -0.58 6.49 -11.44
CA LEU A 95 -1.24 7.02 -10.26
C LEU A 95 -1.21 8.56 -10.22
N LEU A 96 -0.19 9.20 -10.77
CA LEU A 96 -0.08 10.65 -10.81
C LEU A 96 -0.86 11.31 -11.96
N SER A 97 -1.09 10.60 -13.07
CA SER A 97 -1.64 11.19 -14.31
C SER A 97 -3.01 10.66 -14.73
N ASP A 98 -3.45 9.51 -14.23
CA ASP A 98 -4.71 8.88 -14.63
C ASP A 98 -5.75 8.90 -13.50
N ALA A 99 -6.84 9.64 -13.73
CA ALA A 99 -7.94 9.80 -12.77
C ALA A 99 -8.63 8.46 -12.44
N THR A 100 -8.63 7.50 -13.36
CA THR A 100 -9.21 6.17 -13.11
C THR A 100 -8.36 5.39 -12.11
N THR A 101 -7.03 5.41 -12.29
CA THR A 101 -6.05 4.80 -11.39
C THR A 101 -6.10 5.46 -10.00
N GLN A 102 -6.21 6.79 -9.95
CA GLN A 102 -6.39 7.54 -8.69
C GLN A 102 -7.65 7.11 -7.94
N LYS A 103 -8.79 7.04 -8.63
CA LYS A 103 -10.05 6.55 -8.05
C LYS A 103 -9.91 5.11 -7.55
N ARG A 104 -9.22 4.24 -8.29
CA ARG A 104 -8.98 2.85 -7.88
C ARG A 104 -8.14 2.79 -6.60
N PHE A 105 -7.07 3.59 -6.52
CA PHE A 105 -6.22 3.68 -5.34
C PHE A 105 -6.98 4.22 -4.13
N ALA A 106 -7.65 5.38 -4.27
CA ALA A 106 -8.47 5.97 -3.20
C ALA A 106 -9.60 5.04 -2.74
N GLY A 107 -10.21 4.30 -3.68
CA GLY A 107 -11.26 3.33 -3.40
C GLY A 107 -10.83 2.19 -2.47
N LEU A 108 -9.53 1.87 -2.37
CA LEU A 108 -9.03 0.90 -1.39
C LEU A 108 -9.29 1.38 0.04
N PHE A 109 -8.98 2.64 0.33
CA PHE A 109 -9.16 3.27 1.64
C PHE A 109 -10.64 3.41 1.98
N VAL A 110 -11.45 3.85 1.02
CA VAL A 110 -12.90 4.00 1.21
C VAL A 110 -13.55 2.66 1.58
N LYS A 111 -13.14 1.56 0.93
CA LYS A 111 -13.68 0.23 1.23
C LYS A 111 -13.38 -0.22 2.65
N GLU A 112 -12.16 0.00 3.15
CA GLU A 112 -11.80 -0.37 4.53
C GLU A 112 -12.58 0.48 5.54
N ILE A 113 -12.68 1.80 5.31
CA ILE A 113 -13.39 2.72 6.20
C ILE A 113 -14.89 2.40 6.23
N VAL A 114 -15.52 2.18 5.07
CA VAL A 114 -16.96 1.90 4.98
C VAL A 114 -17.27 0.46 5.39
N GLY A 115 -16.47 -0.52 4.98
CA GLY A 115 -16.67 -1.93 5.32
C GLY A 115 -16.53 -2.22 6.81
N SER A 116 -15.68 -1.47 7.52
CA SER A 116 -15.56 -1.54 8.99
C SER A 116 -16.82 -1.09 9.72
N ARG A 117 -17.74 -0.37 9.06
CA ARG A 117 -19.02 0.10 9.65
C ARG A 117 -20.08 -1.00 9.72
N SER A 118 -19.85 -2.15 9.08
CA SER A 118 -20.82 -3.23 8.94
C SER A 118 -20.58 -4.43 9.88
N GLY A 119 -19.75 -4.27 10.92
CA GLY A 119 -19.55 -5.29 11.97
C GLY A 119 -20.75 -5.42 12.91
N PRO A 120 -20.99 -6.59 13.52
CA PRO A 120 -22.31 -7.02 13.98
C PRO A 120 -22.85 -6.16 15.13
N GLU A 121 -24.12 -5.79 15.02
CA GLU A 121 -24.98 -5.40 16.15
C GLU A 121 -25.11 -6.54 17.17
#